data_AF-K9VZI1-F1
#
_entry.id   AF-K9VZI1-F1
#
_cell.length_a   1.000
_cell.length_b   1.000
_cell.length_c   1.000
_cell.angle_alpha   90.00
_cell.angle_beta   90.00
_cell.angle_gamma   90.00
#
_symmetry.space_group_name_H-M   'P 1'
#
loop_
_entity.id
_entity.type
_entity.pdbx_description
1 polymer ?
#
loop_
_entity_poly.entity_id
_entity_poly.type
_entity_poly.pdbx_seq_one_letter_code
_entity_poly.pdbx_strand_id
1 'polypeptide(L)'
;MTSQLDRVVIIGVAGDSGCGKSTFLRRITDLFGEDFVTVICLDDYHSLDRKQRKETGITALDPRANNFDLMYEQIKALKSGQVIDKPIYNHETGAIDPPEKVEPNHVVVIEGLHPLYDERVRSLIDFSVYLDISDEVKISWKIQRDMAERGHRYEDVIAAINARRPDFTMRAAYERLTSKQARETAKAL
;
A
#
# COMPACT_ATOMS: atom_id res chain seq x y z
N MET A 1 7.63 33.14 2.50
CA MET A 1 8.30 32.51 3.66
C MET A 1 7.97 31.03 3.59
N THR A 2 8.88 30.21 3.08
CA THR A 2 8.72 28.75 3.14
C THR A 2 8.95 28.35 4.59
N SER A 3 7.88 28.00 5.31
CA SER A 3 8.03 27.39 6.63
C SER A 3 8.79 26.09 6.42
N GLN A 4 10.01 26.02 6.94
CA GLN A 4 10.79 24.80 6.93
C GLN A 4 9.99 23.73 7.68
N LEU A 5 9.75 22.57 7.05
CA LEU A 5 9.07 21.45 7.71
C LEU A 5 9.94 20.96 8.86
N ASP A 6 9.52 21.22 10.11
CA ASP A 6 10.28 20.81 11.30
C ASP A 6 10.42 19.28 11.40
N ARG A 7 9.40 18.54 10.94
CA ARG A 7 9.39 17.08 10.91
C ARG A 7 8.33 16.56 9.94
N VAL A 8 8.68 15.53 9.17
CA VAL A 8 7.74 14.74 8.36
C VAL A 8 7.33 13.50 9.15
N VAL A 9 6.02 13.29 9.29
CA VAL A 9 5.43 12.11 9.94
C VAL A 9 5.03 11.08 8.88
N ILE A 10 5.48 9.84 9.05
CA ILE A 10 5.15 8.73 8.14
C ILE A 10 4.07 7.85 8.77
N ILE A 11 2.95 7.68 8.06
CA ILE A 11 1.87 6.77 8.45
C ILE A 11 1.80 5.61 7.46
N GLY A 12 1.86 4.36 7.96
CA GLY A 12 1.67 3.16 7.14
C GLY A 12 0.25 2.62 7.20
N VAL A 13 -0.42 2.45 6.07
CA VAL A 13 -1.77 1.88 6.00
C VAL A 13 -1.76 0.59 5.18
N ALA A 14 -1.67 -0.54 5.87
CA ALA A 14 -1.71 -1.86 5.28
C ALA A 14 -3.15 -2.34 5.09
N GLY A 15 -3.43 -2.95 3.94
CA GLY A 15 -4.70 -3.63 3.73
C GLY A 15 -4.88 -4.16 2.31
N ASP A 16 -5.84 -5.05 2.14
CA ASP A 16 -6.13 -5.67 0.84
C ASP A 16 -6.74 -4.67 -0.16
N SER A 17 -6.63 -4.95 -1.45
CA SER A 17 -7.39 -4.20 -2.45
C SER A 17 -8.88 -4.31 -2.15
N GLY A 18 -9.58 -3.18 -2.11
CA GLY A 18 -11.01 -3.13 -1.81
C GLY A 18 -11.40 -3.24 -0.33
N CYS A 19 -10.44 -3.25 0.62
CA CYS A 19 -10.79 -3.28 2.05
C CYS A 19 -11.19 -1.91 2.65
N GLY A 20 -11.32 -0.87 1.82
CA GLY A 20 -11.71 0.47 2.26
C GLY A 20 -10.56 1.43 2.57
N LYS A 21 -9.30 1.12 2.18
CA LYS A 21 -8.15 2.02 2.34
C LYS A 21 -8.45 3.43 1.82
N SER A 22 -8.94 3.57 0.59
CA SER A 22 -9.26 4.89 0.02
C SER A 22 -10.32 5.64 0.84
N THR A 23 -11.31 4.93 1.40
CA THR A 23 -12.31 5.53 2.30
C THR A 23 -11.69 5.97 3.63
N PHE A 24 -10.79 5.16 4.19
CA PHE A 24 -10.04 5.48 5.41
C PHE A 24 -9.13 6.69 5.19
N LEU A 25 -8.37 6.70 4.10
CA LEU A 25 -7.47 7.78 3.70
C LEU A 25 -8.21 9.08 3.46
N ARG A 26 -9.36 9.05 2.76
CA ARG A 26 -10.20 10.25 2.58
C ARG A 26 -10.60 10.86 3.93
N ARG A 27 -11.03 10.04 4.90
CA ARG A 27 -11.38 10.52 6.24
C ARG A 27 -10.19 11.11 7.01
N ILE A 28 -8.98 10.58 6.79
CA ILE A 28 -7.74 11.16 7.34
C ILE A 28 -7.48 12.52 6.69
N THR A 29 -7.52 12.59 5.36
CA THR A 29 -7.30 13.83 4.62
C THR A 29 -8.33 14.89 4.98
N ASP A 30 -9.61 14.53 5.11
CA ASP A 30 -10.69 15.43 5.56
C ASP A 30 -10.44 16.00 6.97
N LEU A 31 -9.74 15.25 7.85
CA LEU A 31 -9.44 15.66 9.22
C LEU A 31 -8.24 16.61 9.31
N PHE A 32 -7.19 16.35 8.52
CA PHE A 32 -5.93 17.12 8.57
C PHE A 32 -5.89 18.28 7.55
N GLY A 33 -6.71 18.23 6.50
CA GLY A 33 -6.67 19.13 5.35
C GLY A 33 -5.82 18.57 4.21
N GLU A 34 -6.28 18.76 2.96
CA GLU A 34 -5.61 18.25 1.75
C GLU A 34 -4.18 18.77 1.60
N ASP A 35 -3.91 20.02 2.00
CA ASP A 35 -2.58 20.62 1.89
C ASP A 35 -1.54 19.99 2.84
N PHE A 36 -1.98 19.32 3.92
CA PHE A 36 -1.11 18.79 4.97
C PHE A 36 -0.70 17.33 4.77
N VAL A 37 -1.36 16.62 3.84
CA VAL A 37 -1.22 15.17 3.70
C VAL A 37 -0.90 14.79 2.26
N THR A 38 0.22 14.10 2.08
CA THR A 38 0.54 13.42 0.81
C THR A 38 0.27 11.92 0.97
N VAL A 39 -0.51 11.33 0.07
CA VAL A 39 -0.78 9.89 0.04
C VAL A 39 0.00 9.24 -1.11
N ILE A 40 0.75 8.18 -0.80
CA ILE A 40 1.54 7.41 -1.75
C ILE A 40 1.01 5.97 -1.81
N CYS A 41 0.59 5.55 -3.00
CA CYS A 41 0.22 4.16 -3.27
C CYS A 41 1.48 3.32 -3.44
N LEU A 42 1.63 2.25 -2.67
CA LEU A 42 2.81 1.39 -2.74
C LEU A 42 2.86 0.50 -3.99
N ASP A 43 1.76 0.40 -4.75
CA ASP A 43 1.77 -0.25 -6.06
C ASP A 43 2.71 0.48 -7.05
N ASP A 44 3.01 1.77 -6.82
CA ASP A 44 4.00 2.54 -7.59
C ASP A 44 5.40 1.91 -7.53
N TYR A 45 5.72 1.21 -6.46
CA TYR A 45 7.00 0.54 -6.27
C TYR A 45 7.01 -0.90 -6.81
N HIS A 46 6.08 -1.29 -7.68
CA HIS A 46 6.19 -2.57 -8.37
C HIS A 46 7.50 -2.65 -9.18
N SER A 47 8.23 -3.76 -9.04
CA SER A 47 9.39 -4.10 -9.88
C SER A 47 8.97 -4.76 -11.20
N LEU A 48 7.77 -5.34 -11.23
CA LEU A 48 7.19 -6.04 -12.37
C LEU A 48 5.84 -5.43 -12.75
N ASP A 49 5.68 -5.06 -14.01
CA ASP A 49 4.41 -4.61 -14.57
C ASP A 49 3.38 -5.75 -14.68
N ARG A 50 2.14 -5.44 -15.11
CA ARG A 50 1.08 -6.46 -15.21
C ARG A 50 1.41 -7.57 -16.20
N LYS A 51 2.09 -7.26 -17.30
CA LYS A 51 2.45 -8.22 -18.35
C LYS A 51 3.56 -9.14 -17.86
N GLN A 52 4.62 -8.59 -17.27
CA GLN A 52 5.74 -9.33 -16.68
C GLN A 52 5.27 -10.25 -15.56
N ARG A 53 4.36 -9.80 -14.69
CA ARG A 53 3.73 -10.66 -13.66
C ARG A 53 2.96 -11.83 -14.27
N LYS A 54 2.25 -11.60 -15.38
CA LYS A 54 1.54 -12.68 -16.10
C LYS A 54 2.50 -13.69 -16.71
N GLU A 55 3.61 -13.22 -17.29
CA GLU A 55 4.64 -14.06 -17.92
C GLU A 55 5.42 -14.90 -16.91
N THR A 56 5.72 -14.33 -15.74
CA THR A 56 6.48 -14.99 -14.67
C THR A 56 5.60 -15.83 -13.73
N GLY A 57 4.29 -15.59 -13.71
CA GLY A 57 3.37 -16.18 -12.74
C GLY A 57 3.47 -15.57 -11.34
N ILE A 58 4.28 -14.53 -11.14
CA ILE A 58 4.45 -13.85 -9.86
C ILE A 58 3.28 -12.88 -9.65
N THR A 59 2.58 -12.98 -8.53
CA THR A 59 1.48 -12.07 -8.21
C THR A 59 1.99 -10.76 -7.61
N ALA A 60 1.16 -9.72 -7.61
CA ALA A 60 1.50 -8.44 -6.94
C ALA A 60 1.67 -8.60 -5.41
N LEU A 61 1.14 -9.67 -4.82
CA LEU A 61 1.27 -9.97 -3.38
C LEU A 61 2.66 -10.52 -3.04
N ASP A 62 3.36 -11.08 -4.03
CA ASP A 62 4.69 -11.62 -3.86
C ASP A 62 5.71 -10.48 -3.67
N PRO A 63 6.56 -10.55 -2.65
CA PRO A 63 7.63 -9.56 -2.43
C PRO A 63 8.52 -9.34 -3.65
N ARG A 64 8.73 -10.36 -4.50
CA ARG A 64 9.55 -10.27 -5.71
C ARG A 64 8.99 -9.34 -6.77
N ALA A 65 7.69 -9.04 -6.71
CA ALA A 65 7.03 -8.07 -7.59
C ALA A 65 7.17 -6.62 -7.11
N ASN A 66 7.89 -6.36 -6.01
CA ASN A 66 8.00 -5.05 -5.36
C ASN A 66 9.47 -4.66 -5.15
N ASN A 67 9.79 -3.40 -5.37
CA ASN A 67 11.12 -2.82 -5.19
C ASN A 67 11.24 -2.14 -3.82
N PHE A 68 11.51 -2.95 -2.79
CA PHE A 68 11.65 -2.46 -1.42
C PHE A 68 12.88 -1.56 -1.21
N ASP A 69 13.92 -1.70 -2.02
CA ASP A 69 15.10 -0.83 -1.96
C ASP A 69 14.73 0.61 -2.37
N LEU A 70 14.06 0.76 -3.52
CA LEU A 70 13.59 2.07 -3.98
C LEU A 70 12.55 2.66 -3.01
N MET A 71 11.64 1.82 -2.51
CA MET A 71 10.64 2.22 -1.52
C MET A 71 11.29 2.77 -0.25
N TYR A 72 12.27 2.06 0.32
CA TYR A 72 13.01 2.51 1.51
C TYR A 72 13.75 3.83 1.26
N GLU A 73 14.52 3.92 0.18
CA GLU A 73 15.30 5.13 -0.11
C GLU A 73 14.41 6.36 -0.30
N GLN A 74 13.30 6.23 -1.02
CA GLN A 74 12.40 7.35 -1.26
C GLN A 74 11.58 7.76 -0.03
N ILE A 75 11.09 6.81 0.76
CA ILE A 75 10.38 7.13 2.01
C ILE A 75 11.34 7.78 3.01
N LYS A 76 12.59 7.31 3.08
CA LYS A 76 13.63 7.92 3.91
C LYS A 76 13.94 9.35 3.46
N ALA A 77 14.08 9.57 2.15
CA ALA A 77 14.30 10.90 1.58
C ALA A 77 13.16 11.86 1.96
N LEU A 78 11.90 11.46 1.75
CA LEU A 78 10.73 12.25 2.17
C LEU A 78 10.73 12.53 3.67
N LYS A 79 11.00 11.53 4.51
CA LYS A 79 11.09 11.70 5.97
C LYS A 79 12.17 12.70 6.38
N SER A 80 13.24 12.81 5.59
CA SER A 80 14.33 13.77 5.78
C SER A 80 14.09 15.15 5.13
N GLY A 81 12.90 15.39 4.57
CA GLY A 81 12.55 16.67 3.94
C GLY A 81 13.12 16.83 2.52
N GLN A 82 13.38 15.74 1.81
CA GLN A 82 13.90 15.75 0.44
C GLN A 82 12.83 15.37 -0.58
N VAL A 83 12.88 16.00 -1.76
CA VAL A 83 12.02 15.70 -2.91
C VAL A 83 12.45 14.38 -3.55
N ILE A 84 11.48 13.61 -4.06
CA ILE A 84 11.73 12.35 -4.78
C ILE A 84 11.11 12.40 -6.18
N ASP A 85 11.65 11.59 -7.08
CA ASP A 85 11.02 11.24 -8.36
C ASP A 85 10.41 9.83 -8.23
N LYS A 86 9.14 9.77 -7.83
CA LYS A 86 8.43 8.52 -7.54
C LYS A 86 7.88 7.92 -8.85
N PRO A 87 8.10 6.62 -9.14
CA PRO A 87 7.43 5.96 -10.27
C PRO A 87 5.90 6.05 -10.15
N ILE A 88 5.20 5.77 -11.25
CA ILE A 88 3.74 5.70 -11.26
C ILE A 88 3.34 4.33 -11.80
N TYR A 89 2.61 3.55 -11.02
CA TYR A 89 1.98 2.34 -11.52
C TYR A 89 0.58 2.65 -12.05
N ASN A 90 0.44 2.63 -13.36
CA ASN A 90 -0.81 2.96 -14.02
C ASN A 90 -1.77 1.76 -13.97
N HIS A 91 -2.85 1.89 -13.21
CA HIS A 91 -3.82 0.81 -13.05
C HIS A 91 -4.68 0.54 -14.30
N GLU A 92 -4.79 1.49 -15.22
CA GLU A 92 -5.53 1.31 -16.48
C GLU A 92 -4.70 0.47 -17.45
N THR A 93 -3.48 0.91 -17.75
CA THR A 93 -2.58 0.24 -18.70
C THR A 93 -1.90 -0.99 -18.09
N GLY A 94 -1.70 -0.98 -16.78
CA GLY A 94 -0.92 -1.97 -16.05
C GLY A 94 0.59 -1.81 -16.18
N ALA A 95 1.07 -0.68 -16.70
CA ALA A 95 2.48 -0.35 -16.91
C ALA A 95 3.06 0.50 -15.77
N ILE A 96 4.39 0.63 -15.75
CA ILE A 96 5.11 1.57 -14.90
C ILE A 96 5.43 2.79 -15.77
N ASP A 97 4.75 3.90 -15.50
CA ASP A 97 4.86 5.16 -16.23
C ASP A 97 6.07 5.99 -15.72
N PRO A 98 6.50 7.03 -16.47
CA PRO A 98 7.56 7.93 -16.01
C PRO A 98 7.28 8.52 -14.63
N PRO A 99 8.32 8.80 -13.83
CA PRO A 99 8.15 9.23 -12.46
C PRO A 99 7.56 10.65 -12.35
N GLU A 100 6.86 10.90 -11.26
CA GLU A 100 6.40 12.21 -10.82
C GLU A 100 7.22 12.73 -9.64
N LYS A 101 7.31 14.06 -9.54
CA LYS A 101 7.92 14.71 -8.38
C LYS A 101 6.97 14.69 -7.20
N VAL A 102 7.46 14.26 -6.05
CA VAL A 102 6.74 14.33 -4.78
C VAL A 102 7.57 15.13 -3.78
N GLU A 103 6.99 16.24 -3.31
CA GLU A 103 7.58 17.06 -2.26
C GLU A 103 7.28 16.46 -0.87
N PRO A 104 8.20 16.64 0.11
CA PRO A 104 7.90 16.30 1.50
C PRO A 104 6.71 17.13 1.99
N ASN A 105 5.88 16.53 2.84
CA ASN A 105 4.74 17.18 3.47
C ASN A 105 4.74 16.91 4.98
N HIS A 106 3.91 17.61 5.75
CA HIS A 106 3.78 17.41 7.19
C HIS A 106 3.46 15.95 7.55
N VAL A 107 2.55 15.34 6.79
CA VAL A 107 2.20 13.93 6.90
C VAL A 107 2.34 13.26 5.53
N VAL A 108 3.07 12.16 5.48
CA VAL A 108 3.13 11.27 4.33
C VAL A 108 2.49 9.94 4.71
N VAL A 109 1.44 9.55 4.01
CA VAL A 109 0.77 8.26 4.20
C VAL A 109 1.22 7.31 3.09
N ILE A 110 1.83 6.20 3.46
CA ILE A 110 2.13 5.10 2.53
C ILE A 110 1.05 4.03 2.68
N GLU A 111 0.39 3.70 1.59
CA GLU A 111 -0.75 2.79 1.61
C GLU A 111 -0.57 1.66 0.60
N GLY A 112 -0.95 0.44 0.98
CA GLY A 112 -0.93 -0.66 0.03
C GLY A 112 -0.87 -2.02 0.69
N LEU A 113 -0.31 -2.97 -0.05
CA LEU A 113 -0.22 -4.36 0.38
C LEU A 113 0.95 -4.61 1.34
N HIS A 114 2.05 -3.87 1.25
CA HIS A 114 3.31 -4.18 1.92
C HIS A 114 3.97 -3.04 2.74
N PRO A 115 3.24 -2.08 3.34
CA PRO A 115 3.90 -0.99 4.08
C PRO A 115 4.66 -1.49 5.33
N LEU A 116 4.30 -2.65 5.91
CA LEU A 116 5.00 -3.20 7.08
C LEU A 116 5.89 -4.41 6.75
N TYR A 117 6.00 -4.77 5.47
CA TYR A 117 6.73 -5.96 5.02
C TYR A 117 8.23 -5.84 5.31
N ASP A 118 8.91 -4.88 4.67
CA ASP A 118 10.34 -4.61 4.82
C ASP A 118 10.63 -3.88 6.14
N GLU A 119 11.58 -4.41 6.91
CA GLU A 119 11.92 -3.88 8.24
C GLU A 119 12.50 -2.45 8.17
N ARG A 120 13.24 -2.12 7.11
CA ARG A 120 13.84 -0.80 6.93
C ARG A 120 12.75 0.23 6.70
N VAL A 121 11.78 -0.05 5.83
CA VAL A 121 10.60 0.81 5.62
C VAL A 121 9.80 0.93 6.92
N ARG A 122 9.57 -0.18 7.61
CA ARG A 122 8.83 -0.21 8.88
C ARG A 122 9.47 0.67 9.95
N SER A 123 10.80 0.69 10.04
CA SER A 123 11.53 1.54 10.99
C SER A 123 11.35 3.04 10.74
N LEU A 124 10.92 3.43 9.53
CA LEU A 124 10.62 4.81 9.18
C LEU A 124 9.18 5.20 9.51
N ILE A 125 8.30 4.27 9.84
CA ILE A 125 6.87 4.53 10.10
C ILE A 125 6.68 4.99 11.55
N ASP A 126 6.09 6.17 11.74
CA ASP A 126 5.77 6.71 13.07
C ASP A 126 4.45 6.14 13.62
N PHE A 127 3.50 5.81 12.75
CA PHE A 127 2.22 5.19 13.11
C PHE A 127 1.73 4.22 12.02
N SER A 128 1.20 3.05 12.40
CA SER A 128 0.69 2.08 11.43
C SER A 128 -0.75 1.65 11.71
N VAL A 129 -1.47 1.39 10.64
CA VAL A 129 -2.84 0.89 10.63
C VAL A 129 -2.90 -0.34 9.73
N TYR A 130 -3.48 -1.43 10.23
CA TYR A 130 -3.76 -2.63 9.45
C TYR A 130 -5.27 -2.83 9.36
N LEU A 131 -5.83 -2.73 8.15
CA LEU A 131 -7.26 -2.95 7.91
C LEU A 131 -7.56 -4.45 7.80
N ASP A 132 -7.82 -5.07 8.95
CA ASP A 132 -8.10 -6.49 9.05
C ASP A 132 -9.57 -6.84 8.76
N ILE A 133 -9.90 -6.99 7.47
CA ILE A 133 -11.25 -7.41 7.05
C ILE A 133 -11.29 -8.93 6.92
N SER A 134 -12.40 -9.54 7.37
CA SER A 134 -12.60 -10.99 7.25
C SER A 134 -12.60 -11.44 5.79
N ASP A 135 -12.11 -12.65 5.54
CA ASP A 135 -12.01 -13.18 4.17
C ASP A 135 -13.38 -13.29 3.49
N GLU A 136 -14.41 -13.65 4.25
CA GLU A 136 -15.79 -13.71 3.76
C GLU A 136 -16.27 -12.35 3.24
N VAL A 137 -16.03 -11.26 3.98
CA VAL A 137 -16.42 -9.92 3.56
C VAL A 137 -15.62 -9.48 2.34
N LYS A 138 -14.30 -9.75 2.30
CA LYS A 138 -13.45 -9.42 1.14
C LYS A 138 -13.90 -10.16 -0.12
N ILE A 139 -14.23 -11.44 0.01
CA ILE A 139 -14.75 -12.25 -1.09
C ILE A 139 -16.10 -11.70 -1.57
N SER A 140 -17.02 -11.42 -0.64
CA SER A 140 -18.34 -10.85 -0.96
C SER A 140 -18.22 -9.51 -1.70
N TRP A 141 -17.42 -8.57 -1.20
CA TRP A 141 -17.21 -7.28 -1.83
C TRP A 141 -16.54 -7.40 -3.20
N LYS A 142 -15.57 -8.31 -3.34
CA LYS A 142 -14.91 -8.54 -4.63
C LYS A 142 -15.89 -9.11 -5.65
N ILE A 143 -16.74 -10.07 -5.27
CA ILE A 143 -17.78 -10.61 -6.15
C ILE A 143 -18.74 -9.51 -6.57
N GLN A 144 -19.28 -8.75 -5.61
CA GLN A 144 -20.21 -7.66 -5.89
C GLN A 144 -19.59 -6.62 -6.84
N ARG A 145 -18.39 -6.13 -6.53
CA ARG A 145 -17.70 -5.11 -7.32
C ARG A 145 -17.33 -5.62 -8.72
N ASP A 146 -16.67 -6.77 -8.81
CA ASP A 146 -16.15 -7.26 -10.09
C ASP A 146 -17.27 -7.75 -11.02
N MET A 147 -18.41 -8.23 -10.48
CA MET A 147 -19.59 -8.55 -11.29
C MET A 147 -20.37 -7.29 -11.67
N ALA A 148 -20.68 -6.40 -10.72
CA ALA A 148 -21.56 -5.26 -10.96
C ALA A 148 -20.89 -4.12 -11.72
N GLU A 149 -19.62 -3.81 -11.45
CA GLU A 149 -18.93 -2.65 -12.00
C GLU A 149 -18.06 -3.01 -13.22
N ARG A 150 -17.58 -4.26 -13.30
CA ARG A 150 -16.62 -4.69 -14.34
C ARG A 150 -17.16 -5.77 -15.28
N GLY A 151 -18.38 -6.26 -15.04
CA GLY A 151 -19.06 -7.23 -15.92
C GLY A 151 -18.41 -8.62 -15.94
N HIS A 152 -17.59 -8.98 -14.95
CA HIS A 152 -16.98 -10.30 -14.88
C HIS A 152 -18.00 -11.38 -14.51
N ARG A 153 -17.80 -12.61 -15.00
CA ARG A 153 -18.61 -13.76 -14.58
C ARG A 153 -18.20 -14.20 -13.18
N TYR A 154 -19.16 -14.67 -12.39
CA TYR A 154 -18.91 -15.18 -11.04
C TYR A 154 -17.77 -16.22 -10.98
N GLU A 155 -17.76 -17.16 -11.93
CA GLU A 155 -16.77 -18.23 -12.03
C GLU A 155 -15.34 -17.69 -12.18
N ASP A 156 -15.15 -16.66 -13.03
CA ASP A 156 -13.85 -16.03 -13.25
C ASP A 156 -13.35 -15.31 -11.99
N VAL A 157 -14.26 -14.67 -11.26
CA VAL A 157 -13.94 -13.97 -10.00
C VAL A 157 -13.49 -14.98 -8.93
N ILE A 158 -14.20 -16.10 -8.78
CA ILE A 158 -13.84 -17.17 -7.83
C ILE A 158 -12.51 -17.83 -8.21
N ALA A 159 -12.28 -18.10 -9.50
CA ALA A 159 -11.02 -18.65 -9.97
C ALA A 159 -9.84 -17.71 -9.63
N ALA A 160 -10.00 -16.41 -9.88
CA ALA A 160 -9.00 -15.40 -9.53
C ALA A 160 -8.75 -15.27 -8.02
N ILE A 161 -9.79 -15.40 -7.19
CA ILE A 161 -9.65 -15.42 -5.72
C ILE A 161 -8.83 -16.63 -5.27
N ASN A 162 -9.17 -17.82 -5.77
CA ASN A 162 -8.51 -19.06 -5.36
C ASN A 162 -7.05 -19.10 -5.82
N ALA A 163 -6.74 -18.60 -7.02
CA ALA A 163 -5.38 -18.51 -7.54
C ALA A 163 -4.45 -17.63 -6.68
N ARG A 164 -5.00 -16.61 -6.00
CA ARG A 164 -4.24 -15.67 -5.16
C ARG A 164 -4.20 -16.07 -3.67
N ARG A 165 -5.00 -17.06 -3.25
CA ARG A 165 -5.18 -17.43 -1.84
C ARG A 165 -3.87 -17.79 -1.12
N PRO A 166 -2.91 -18.53 -1.71
CA PRO A 166 -1.66 -18.86 -1.04
C PRO A 166 -0.86 -17.62 -0.63
N ASP A 167 -0.56 -16.75 -1.60
CA ASP A 167 0.21 -15.51 -1.39
C ASP A 167 -0.51 -14.57 -0.41
N PHE A 168 -1.84 -14.49 -0.55
CA PHE A 168 -2.68 -13.68 0.30
C PHE A 168 -2.58 -14.10 1.77
N THR A 169 -2.69 -15.40 2.04
CA THR A 169 -2.67 -15.94 3.40
C THR A 169 -1.31 -15.69 4.04
N MET A 170 -0.22 -15.96 3.30
CA MET A 170 1.13 -15.72 3.78
C MET A 170 1.38 -14.24 4.11
N ARG A 171 1.05 -13.34 3.17
CA ARG A 171 1.26 -11.90 3.34
C ARG A 171 0.37 -11.33 4.44
N ALA A 172 -0.91 -11.69 4.49
CA ALA A 172 -1.83 -11.21 5.52
C ALA A 172 -1.40 -11.67 6.92
N ALA A 173 -0.95 -12.91 7.06
CA ALA A 173 -0.42 -13.42 8.32
C ALA A 173 0.80 -12.60 8.79
N TYR A 174 1.75 -12.33 7.88
CA TYR A 174 2.94 -11.53 8.20
C TYR A 174 2.60 -10.12 8.66
N GLU A 175 1.78 -9.39 7.89
CA GLU A 175 1.37 -8.01 8.21
C GLU A 175 0.59 -7.93 9.54
N ARG A 176 -0.31 -8.90 9.79
CA ARG A 176 -1.04 -8.99 11.07
C ARG A 176 -0.11 -9.26 12.25
N LEU A 177 0.85 -10.18 12.11
CA LEU A 177 1.81 -10.50 13.16
C LEU A 177 2.67 -9.28 13.50
N THR A 178 3.21 -8.62 12.47
CA THR A 178 4.02 -7.41 12.62
C THR A 178 3.24 -6.28 13.29
N SER A 179 1.99 -6.05 12.88
CA SER A 179 1.12 -5.05 13.51
C SER A 179 0.83 -5.37 14.98
N LYS A 180 0.60 -6.65 15.32
CA LYS A 180 0.39 -7.08 16.72
C LYS A 180 1.64 -6.88 17.57
N GLN A 181 2.82 -7.26 17.07
CA GLN A 181 4.09 -7.07 17.77
C GLN A 181 4.36 -5.59 18.05
N ALA A 182 4.14 -4.71 17.07
CA ALA A 182 4.28 -3.27 17.26
C ALA A 182 3.36 -2.73 18.37
N ARG A 183 2.12 -3.25 18.45
CA ARG A 183 1.17 -2.90 19.51
C ARG A 183 1.60 -3.39 20.90
N GLU A 184 2.21 -4.56 20.99
CA GLU A 184 2.72 -5.11 22.26
C GLU A 184 3.92 -4.34 22.77
N THR A 185 4.88 -4.01 21.90
CA THR A 185 6.03 -3.15 22.26
C THR A 185 5.59 -1.77 22.72
N ALA A 186 4.61 -1.16 22.05
CA ALA A 186 4.08 0.16 22.43
C ALA A 186 3.36 0.16 23.80
N LYS A 187 2.85 -0.99 24.26
CA LYS A 187 2.25 -1.11 25.61
C LYS A 187 3.29 -1.34 26.72
N ALA A 188 4.51 -1.72 26.36
CA ALA A 188 5.59 -2.02 27.30
C ALA A 188 6.47 -0.80 27.63
N LEU A 189 6.23 0.34 26.97
CA LEU A 189 6.84 1.65 27.22
C LEU A 189 5.89 2.53 28.05
#